data_AF-A0A8T5FE29-F1
#
_entry.id   AF-A0A8T5FE29-F1
#
_cell.length_a   1.000
_cell.length_b   1.000
_cell.length_c   1.000
_cell.angle_alpha   90.00
_cell.angle_beta   90.00
_cell.angle_gamma   90.00
#
_symmetry.space_group_name_H-M   'P 1'
#
loop_
_entity.id
_entity.type
_entity.pdbx_description
1 polymer ?
#
loop_
_entity_poly.entity_id
_entity_poly.type
_entity_poly.pdbx_seq_one_letter_code
_entity_poly.pdbx_strand_id
1 'polypeptide(L)'
;MESGGKHKFAKLISGGSMDFWDHDIGGYNLQIHFSKPEEFLKAVMMKHIRASLSKVQIHDSEYSISAILVRQDADYDDASNILKRIIHHFCDEMLETGDILVEKK
;
A
#
# COMPACT_ATOMS: atom_id res chain seq x y z
N MET A 1 3.63 -8.79 33.94
CA MET A 1 2.73 -8.03 33.05
C MET A 1 3.45 -7.80 31.75
N GLU A 2 3.08 -8.57 30.74
CA GLU A 2 3.60 -8.47 29.38
C GLU A 2 3.01 -7.22 28.72
N SER A 3 3.83 -6.23 28.38
CA SER A 3 3.40 -5.11 27.52
C SER A 3 3.93 -5.36 26.11
N GLY A 4 3.02 -5.73 25.21
CA GLY A 4 3.29 -6.14 23.84
C GLY A 4 4.26 -5.23 23.10
N GLY A 5 5.34 -5.85 22.61
CA GLY A 5 6.27 -5.21 21.69
C GLY A 5 5.54 -4.83 20.40
N LYS A 6 5.38 -3.52 20.18
CA LYS A 6 4.82 -2.99 18.93
C LYS A 6 5.77 -3.36 17.79
N HIS A 7 5.26 -4.17 16.85
CA HIS A 7 6.00 -4.62 15.68
C HIS A 7 6.51 -3.41 14.88
N LYS A 8 7.84 -3.35 14.68
CA LYS A 8 8.55 -2.28 13.97
C LYS A 8 8.52 -2.56 12.48
N PHE A 9 8.11 -1.59 11.67
CA PHE A 9 8.14 -1.73 10.21
C PHE A 9 9.47 -1.24 9.65
N ALA A 10 10.13 -2.12 8.89
CA ALA A 10 11.38 -1.89 8.19
C ALA A 10 11.11 -1.35 6.78
N LYS A 11 11.87 -0.34 6.33
CA LYS A 11 12.05 -0.06 4.90
C LYS A 11 13.45 -0.48 4.51
N LEU A 12 13.54 -1.38 3.53
CA LEU A 12 14.81 -1.73 2.90
C LEU A 12 15.17 -0.63 1.90
N ILE A 13 16.35 -0.03 2.05
CA ILE A 13 16.94 0.85 1.04
C ILE A 13 18.16 0.13 0.44
N SER A 14 18.35 0.25 -0.88
CA SER A 14 19.49 -0.38 -1.56
C SER A 14 20.80 0.10 -0.93
N GLY A 15 21.58 -0.83 -0.37
CA GLY A 15 22.77 -0.54 0.42
C GLY A 15 22.79 -1.20 1.81
N GLY A 16 21.67 -1.80 2.26
CA GLY A 16 21.62 -2.59 3.50
C GLY A 16 21.53 -1.78 4.79
N SER A 17 21.42 -0.45 4.71
CA SER A 17 21.19 0.44 5.84
C SER A 17 19.70 0.68 6.04
N MET A 18 19.23 0.41 7.26
CA MET A 18 17.85 0.56 7.70
C MET A 18 17.68 1.96 8.30
N ASP A 19 17.25 2.93 7.52
CA ASP A 19 16.94 4.27 8.03
C ASP A 19 15.50 4.29 8.58
N PHE A 20 15.40 4.57 9.88
CA PHE A 20 14.14 4.86 10.56
C PHE A 20 13.74 6.29 10.22
N TRP A 21 12.53 6.48 9.68
CA TRP A 21 11.95 7.82 9.57
C TRP A 21 11.76 8.39 10.98
N ASP A 22 12.08 9.68 11.17
CA ASP A 22 11.86 10.38 12.44
C ASP A 22 10.42 10.13 12.93
N HIS A 23 10.31 9.47 14.07
CA HIS A 23 9.13 8.73 14.54
C HIS A 23 7.97 9.60 15.08
N ASP A 24 8.02 10.93 14.94
CA ASP A 24 7.00 11.84 15.47
C ASP A 24 5.95 12.27 14.43
N ILE A 25 6.08 11.82 13.17
CA ILE A 25 5.14 12.19 12.12
C ILE A 25 4.20 11.03 11.85
N GLY A 26 2.92 11.21 12.20
CA GLY A 26 1.86 10.26 11.85
C GLY A 26 1.81 9.99 10.34
N GLY A 27 1.24 8.85 9.96
CA GLY A 27 1.03 8.53 8.55
C GLY A 27 0.51 7.13 8.31
N TYR A 28 0.20 6.85 7.05
CA TYR A 28 -0.23 5.55 6.56
C TYR A 28 0.86 4.90 5.72
N ASN A 29 1.05 3.60 5.89
CA ASN A 29 1.93 2.79 5.07
C ASN A 29 1.15 1.59 4.52
N LEU A 30 0.86 1.61 3.22
CA LEU A 30 0.25 0.50 2.50
C LEU A 30 1.34 -0.32 1.83
N GLN A 31 1.42 -1.60 2.20
CA GLN A 31 2.35 -2.55 1.61
C GLN A 31 1.58 -3.65 0.88
N ILE A 32 1.90 -3.85 -0.40
CA ILE A 32 1.30 -4.89 -1.24
C ILE A 32 2.43 -5.79 -1.72
N HIS A 33 2.28 -7.10 -1.52
CA HIS A 33 3.26 -8.10 -1.90
C HIS A 33 2.65 -9.04 -2.95
N PHE A 34 3.42 -9.33 -3.98
CA PHE A 34 3.04 -10.25 -5.05
C PHE A 34 3.84 -11.55 -4.90
N SER A 35 3.18 -12.68 -5.11
CA SER A 35 3.82 -14.01 -5.04
C SER A 35 4.70 -14.31 -6.25
N LYS A 36 4.51 -13.59 -7.35
CA LYS A 36 5.28 -13.65 -8.60
C LYS A 36 5.37 -12.24 -9.20
N PRO A 37 6.29 -11.98 -10.15
CA PRO A 37 6.36 -10.67 -10.81
C PRO A 37 5.06 -10.40 -11.58
N GLU A 38 4.42 -9.27 -11.28
CA GLU A 38 3.11 -8.88 -11.83
C GLU A 38 3.13 -7.41 -12.27
N GLU A 39 3.85 -7.10 -13.35
CA GLU A 39 4.07 -5.71 -13.80
C GLU A 39 2.76 -4.98 -14.12
N PHE A 40 1.80 -5.66 -14.76
CA PHE A 40 0.50 -5.09 -15.10
C PHE A 40 -0.31 -4.75 -13.84
N LEU A 41 -0.54 -5.73 -12.95
CA LEU A 41 -1.30 -5.51 -11.72
C LEU A 41 -0.65 -4.46 -10.84
N LYS A 42 0.69 -4.45 -10.79
CA LYS A 42 1.45 -3.43 -10.06
C LYS A 42 1.20 -2.04 -10.63
N ALA A 43 1.24 -1.86 -11.96
CA ALA A 43 0.97 -0.58 -12.60
C ALA A 43 -0.47 -0.08 -12.33
N VAL A 44 -1.47 -0.96 -12.46
CA VAL A 44 -2.88 -0.63 -12.19
C VAL A 44 -3.07 -0.27 -10.71
N MET A 45 -2.53 -1.06 -9.79
CA MET A 45 -2.60 -0.78 -8.35
C MET A 45 -1.95 0.56 -8.00
N MET A 46 -0.75 0.84 -8.53
CA MET A 46 -0.06 2.11 -8.31
C MET A 46 -0.85 3.30 -8.87
N LYS A 47 -1.54 3.15 -10.02
CA LYS A 47 -2.45 4.17 -10.56
C LYS A 47 -3.57 4.50 -9.56
N HIS A 48 -4.25 3.49 -9.01
CA HIS A 48 -5.34 3.70 -8.06
C HIS A 48 -4.87 4.25 -6.71
N ILE A 49 -3.69 3.85 -6.23
CA ILE A 49 -3.07 4.43 -5.03
C ILE A 49 -2.82 5.92 -5.25
N ARG A 50 -2.21 6.32 -6.37
CA ARG A 50 -1.96 7.75 -6.69
C ARG A 50 -3.24 8.55 -6.82
N ALA A 51 -4.28 7.97 -7.43
CA ALA A 51 -5.58 8.63 -7.58
C ALA A 51 -6.31 8.78 -6.24
N SER A 52 -6.13 7.83 -5.32
CA SER A 52 -6.81 7.84 -4.02
C SER A 52 -6.08 8.70 -2.98
N LEU A 53 -4.76 8.86 -3.08
CA LEU A 53 -3.95 9.51 -2.07
C LEU A 53 -3.14 10.66 -2.66
N SER A 54 -3.54 11.90 -2.34
CA SER A 54 -2.73 13.08 -2.67
C SER A 54 -1.41 13.06 -1.92
N LYS A 55 -0.29 13.39 -2.59
CA LYS A 55 1.06 13.51 -1.98
C LYS A 55 1.60 12.20 -1.38
N VAL A 56 1.11 11.05 -1.84
CA VAL A 56 1.67 9.74 -1.47
C VAL A 56 3.03 9.53 -2.13
N GLN A 57 4.00 9.01 -1.37
CA GLN A 57 5.26 8.51 -1.90
C GLN A 57 5.10 7.03 -2.21
N ILE A 58 5.37 6.63 -3.45
CA ILE A 58 5.29 5.23 -3.87
C ILE A 58 6.68 4.74 -4.24
N HIS A 59 7.05 3.61 -3.68
CA HIS A 59 8.22 2.83 -4.03
C HIS A 59 7.76 1.46 -4.48
N ASP A 60 8.34 0.94 -5.55
CA ASP A 60 8.06 -0.42 -6.01
C ASP A 60 9.34 -1.24 -6.18
N SER A 61 9.17 -2.55 -6.15
CA SER A 61 10.18 -3.54 -6.49
C SER A 61 9.56 -4.57 -7.43
N GLU A 62 10.33 -5.58 -7.83
CA GLU A 62 9.83 -6.70 -8.64
C GLU A 62 8.61 -7.39 -8.00
N TYR A 63 8.57 -7.48 -6.66
CA TYR A 63 7.55 -8.25 -5.91
C TYR A 63 6.70 -7.42 -4.96
N SER A 64 6.85 -6.09 -4.93
CA SER A 64 6.12 -5.28 -3.95
C SER A 64 5.85 -3.84 -4.38
N ILE A 65 4.84 -3.26 -3.73
CA ILE A 65 4.56 -1.82 -3.70
C ILE A 65 4.56 -1.38 -2.23
N SER A 66 5.22 -0.28 -1.93
CA SER A 66 5.13 0.45 -0.66
C SER A 66 4.67 1.88 -0.94
N ALA A 67 3.53 2.24 -0.36
CA ALA A 67 2.92 3.56 -0.49
C ALA A 67 2.82 4.25 0.88
N ILE A 68 3.51 5.37 1.02
CA ILE A 68 3.67 6.10 2.27
C ILE A 68 2.95 7.44 2.15
N LEU A 69 1.96 7.68 3.02
CA LEU A 69 1.26 8.95 3.14
C LEU A 69 1.53 9.54 4.52
N VAL A 70 2.30 10.62 4.56
CA VAL A 70 2.66 11.31 5.80
C VAL A 70 1.52 12.27 6.20
N ARG A 71 0.91 12.05 7.36
CA ARG A 71 -0.24 12.81 7.88
C ARG A 71 -0.26 12.84 9.41
N GLN A 72 -0.24 14.04 9.98
CA GLN A 72 -0.24 14.22 11.44
C GLN A 72 -1.56 13.76 12.10
N ASP A 73 -2.65 13.76 11.35
CA ASP A 73 -4.01 13.40 11.77
C ASP A 73 -4.39 11.96 11.40
N ALA A 74 -3.41 11.08 11.21
CA ALA A 74 -3.66 9.71 10.77
C ALA A 74 -4.46 8.90 11.81
N ASP A 75 -5.60 8.35 11.40
CA ASP A 75 -6.46 7.49 12.22
C ASP A 75 -6.87 6.20 11.49
N TYR A 76 -7.41 5.24 12.26
CA TYR A 76 -7.75 3.91 11.72
C TYR A 76 -8.97 3.91 10.78
N ASP A 77 -9.98 4.74 11.05
CA ASP A 77 -11.21 4.76 10.27
C ASP A 77 -10.96 5.36 8.88
N ASP A 78 -10.16 6.43 8.83
CA ASP A 78 -9.68 7.01 7.58
C ASP A 78 -8.76 6.02 6.81
N ALA A 79 -7.88 5.30 7.50
CA ALA A 79 -7.07 4.24 6.87
C ALA A 79 -7.95 3.14 6.24
N SER A 80 -9.01 2.70 6.93
CA SER A 80 -9.96 1.71 6.42
C SER A 80 -10.70 2.23 5.17
N ASN A 81 -11.13 3.49 5.20
CA ASN A 81 -11.82 4.13 4.08
C ASN A 81 -10.90 4.31 2.86
N ILE A 82 -9.64 4.71 3.08
CA ILE A 82 -8.61 4.77 2.05
C ILE A 82 -8.43 3.41 1.38
N LEU A 83 -8.26 2.35 2.17
CA LEU A 83 -8.03 1.00 1.66
C LEU A 83 -9.23 0.50 0.85
N LYS A 84 -10.45 0.66 1.38
CA LYS A 84 -11.69 0.30 0.67
C LYS A 84 -11.77 1.00 -0.68
N ARG A 85 -11.52 2.30 -0.73
CA ARG A 85 -11.56 3.07 -1.98
C ARG A 85 -10.55 2.55 -3.01
N ILE A 86 -9.31 2.26 -2.59
CA ILE A 86 -8.28 1.72 -3.49
C ILE A 86 -8.71 0.36 -4.05
N ILE A 87 -9.20 -0.54 -3.19
CA ILE A 87 -9.65 -1.87 -3.59
C ILE A 87 -10.86 -1.80 -4.53
N HIS A 88 -11.85 -0.96 -4.21
CA HIS A 88 -13.04 -0.81 -5.05
C HIS A 88 -12.69 -0.35 -6.45
N HIS A 89 -11.92 0.74 -6.58
CA HIS A 89 -11.53 1.23 -7.91
C HIS A 89 -10.68 0.20 -8.69
N PHE A 90 -9.81 -0.54 -8.01
CA PHE A 90 -9.04 -1.60 -8.63
C PHE A 90 -9.93 -2.73 -9.14
N CYS A 91 -10.87 -3.23 -8.32
CA CYS A 91 -11.78 -4.28 -8.73
C CYS A 91 -12.69 -3.83 -9.87
N ASP A 92 -13.20 -2.60 -9.84
CA ASP A 92 -14.05 -2.06 -10.91
C ASP A 92 -13.30 -2.01 -12.24
N GLU A 93 -12.06 -1.48 -12.26
CA GLU A 93 -11.24 -1.43 -13.47
C GLU A 93 -10.93 -2.84 -14.01
N MET A 94 -10.57 -3.78 -13.13
CA MET A 94 -10.25 -5.15 -13.53
C MET A 94 -11.47 -5.95 -14.03
N LEU A 95 -12.68 -5.60 -13.57
CA LEU A 95 -13.93 -6.16 -14.10
C LEU A 95 -14.24 -5.59 -15.49
N GLU A 96 -14.00 -4.30 -15.70
CA GLU A 96 -14.19 -3.63 -17.00
C GLU A 96 -13.20 -4.15 -18.07
N THR A 97 -11.94 -4.40 -17.70
CA THR A 97 -10.93 -4.91 -18.63
C THR A 97 -11.09 -6.41 -18.93
N GLY A 98 -11.89 -7.12 -18.13
CA GLY A 98 -12.07 -8.57 -18.26
C GLY A 98 -10.91 -9.40 -17.70
N ASP A 99 -9.99 -8.77 -16.97
CA ASP A 99 -8.78 -9.41 -16.43
C ASP A 99 -9.05 -10.20 -15.14
N ILE A 100 -10.23 -10.05 -14.53
CA ILE A 100 -10.70 -10.91 -13.44
C ILE A 100 -11.84 -11.81 -13.95
N LEU A 101 -11.56 -13.10 -14.06
CA LEU A 101 -12.59 -14.13 -14.14
C LEU A 101 -13.20 -14.32 -12.75
N VAL A 102 -14.35 -13.69 -12.51
CA VAL A 102 -15.16 -14.05 -11.35
C VAL A 102 -15.83 -15.38 -11.67
N GLU A 103 -15.36 -16.48 -11.07
CA GLU A 103 -16.12 -17.72 -11.05
C GLU A 103 -17.47 -17.44 -10.37
N LYS A 104 -18.54 -17.35 -11.16
CA LYS A 104 -19.89 -17.35 -10.63
C LYS A 104 -20.16 -18.73 -10.02
N LYS A 105 -20.29 -18.78 -8.70
CA LYS A 105 -20.88 -19.92 -7.99
C LYS A 105 -22.38 -20.01 -8.22
#